data_AF-A0A7S0VRK3-F1
#
_entry.id   AF-A0A7S0VRK3-F1
#
_cell.length_a   1.000
_cell.length_b   1.000
_cell.length_c   1.000
_cell.angle_alpha   90.00
_cell.angle_beta   90.00
_cell.angle_gamma   90.00
#
_symmetry.space_group_name_H-M   'P 1'
#
loop_
_entity.id
_entity.type
_entity.pdbx_description
1 polymer ?
#
loop_
_entity_poly.entity_id
_entity_poly.type
_entity_poly.pdbx_seq_one_letter_code
_entity_poly.pdbx_strand_id
1 'polypeptide(L)'
;KKDMLPAILFIFSRAGCDKAAEEIAKERSPLITEDEKERLKAKLADFCARHREVAQEDRVRLALNGIASHHAGLLPVWKNLVEECFQEGLIKVVTATETLAAGINMPARSTVITSLSKRTSDGIGPLTSNELRQMSGRAGRRGKDTVGHAVMMRSRW
;
A
#
# COMPACT_ATOMS: atom_id res chain seq x y z
N LYS A 1 18.64 -11.79 -0.82
CA LYS A 1 17.38 -11.03 -0.60
C LYS A 1 16.45 -11.35 -1.78
N LYS A 2 15.18 -11.75 -1.55
CA LYS A 2 14.23 -11.97 -2.66
C LYS A 2 13.70 -10.61 -3.15
N ASP A 3 13.69 -10.39 -4.45
CA ASP A 3 13.13 -9.18 -5.09
C ASP A 3 11.60 -9.28 -5.15
N MET A 4 10.93 -8.82 -4.10
CA MET A 4 9.48 -8.94 -3.90
C MET A 4 8.73 -7.59 -3.94
N LEU A 5 9.44 -6.50 -4.22
CA LEU A 5 8.86 -5.16 -4.34
C LEU A 5 8.45 -4.87 -5.80
N PRO A 6 7.43 -4.03 -6.03
CA PRO A 6 6.61 -3.37 -5.04
C PRO A 6 5.57 -4.32 -4.42
N ALA A 7 5.12 -4.02 -3.19
CA ALA A 7 4.22 -4.87 -2.42
C ALA A 7 3.00 -4.12 -1.86
N ILE A 8 1.86 -4.81 -1.80
CA ILE A 8 0.64 -4.34 -1.13
C ILE A 8 0.41 -5.17 0.12
N LEU A 9 0.27 -4.52 1.28
CA LEU A 9 -0.05 -5.15 2.57
C LEU A 9 -1.52 -4.87 2.90
N PHE A 10 -2.36 -5.91 2.86
CA PHE A 10 -3.78 -5.80 3.17
C PHE A 10 -4.02 -5.90 4.68
N ILE A 11 -4.56 -4.82 5.26
CA ILE A 11 -4.86 -4.65 6.68
C ILE A 11 -6.32 -4.19 6.82
N PHE A 12 -7.12 -4.93 7.61
CA PHE A 12 -8.57 -4.73 7.71
C PHE A 12 -9.02 -3.58 8.63
N SER A 13 -8.18 -2.55 8.81
CA SER A 13 -8.56 -1.32 9.51
C SER A 13 -7.78 -0.11 9.00
N ARG A 14 -8.43 1.07 8.99
CA ARG A 14 -7.82 2.34 8.56
C ARG A 14 -6.62 2.70 9.44
N ALA A 15 -6.84 2.76 10.75
CA ALA A 15 -5.80 3.02 11.73
C ALA A 15 -4.66 1.98 11.67
N GLY A 16 -4.97 0.72 11.39
CA GLY A 16 -3.95 -0.32 11.19
C GLY A 16 -3.08 -0.09 9.96
N CYS A 17 -3.63 0.45 8.86
CA CYS A 17 -2.85 0.79 7.67
C CYS A 17 -1.82 1.88 7.99
N ASP A 18 -2.27 2.97 8.63
CA ASP A 18 -1.39 4.08 9.00
C ASP A 18 -0.32 3.63 10.00
N LYS A 19 -0.71 2.88 11.03
CA LYS A 19 0.22 2.34 12.03
C LYS A 19 1.27 1.43 11.40
N ALA A 20 0.86 0.51 10.53
CA ALA A 20 1.82 -0.39 9.88
C ALA A 20 2.77 0.37 8.94
N ALA A 21 2.30 1.41 8.24
CA ALA A 21 3.18 2.23 7.42
C ALA A 21 4.26 2.92 8.26
N GLU A 22 3.90 3.46 9.42
CA GLU A 22 4.84 4.04 10.38
C GLU A 22 5.82 3.00 10.95
N GLU A 23 5.35 1.82 11.32
CA GLU A 23 6.21 0.74 11.82
C GLU A 23 7.24 0.32 10.77
N ILE A 24 6.83 0.14 9.51
CA ILE A 24 7.75 -0.19 8.41
C ILE A 24 8.78 0.91 8.20
N ALA A 25 8.36 2.18 8.25
CA ALA A 25 9.27 3.32 8.08
C ALA A 25 10.27 3.47 9.23
N LYS A 26 9.92 3.03 10.45
CA LYS A 26 10.83 3.03 11.62
C LYS A 26 11.85 1.90 11.57
N GLU A 27 11.46 0.72 11.09
CA GLU A 27 12.30 -0.48 11.11
C GLU A 27 13.22 -0.62 9.89
N ARG A 28 13.03 0.20 8.85
CA ARG A 28 13.74 0.10 7.58
C ARG A 28 14.34 1.43 7.17
N SER A 29 15.49 1.36 6.50
CA SER A 29 15.95 2.45 5.65
C SER A 29 14.92 2.74 4.55
N PRO A 30 14.92 3.95 3.96
CA PRO A 30 14.09 4.26 2.80
C PRO A 30 14.14 3.15 1.74
N LEU A 31 12.98 2.80 1.18
CA LEU A 31 12.84 1.73 0.18
C LEU A 31 13.15 2.22 -1.24
N ILE A 32 13.43 3.51 -1.39
CA ILE A 32 13.71 4.19 -2.65
C ILE A 32 15.15 4.66 -2.68
N THR A 33 15.72 4.79 -3.88
CA THR A 33 17.04 5.41 -4.07
C THR A 33 16.98 6.92 -3.84
N GLU A 34 18.13 7.58 -3.65
CA GLU A 34 18.15 9.04 -3.53
C GLU A 34 17.64 9.72 -4.81
N ASP A 35 17.93 9.19 -6.01
CA ASP A 35 17.38 9.71 -7.27
C ASP A 35 15.84 9.59 -7.35
N GLU A 36 15.30 8.43 -6.94
CA GLU A 36 13.85 8.23 -6.86
C GLU A 36 13.21 9.18 -5.84
N LYS A 37 13.88 9.40 -4.71
CA LYS A 37 13.45 10.32 -3.66
C LYS A 37 13.44 11.76 -4.12
N GLU A 38 14.43 12.24 -4.86
CA GLU A 38 14.42 13.60 -5.43
C GLU A 38 13.28 13.78 -6.44
N ARG A 39 13.04 12.79 -7.30
CA ARG A 39 11.88 12.80 -8.21
C ARG A 39 10.55 12.86 -7.45
N LEU A 40 10.44 12.07 -6.38
CA LEU A 40 9.24 12.06 -5.54
C LEU A 40 9.06 13.37 -4.76
N LYS A 41 10.14 13.97 -4.24
CA LYS A 41 10.10 15.30 -3.61
C LYS A 41 9.56 16.36 -4.56
N ALA A 42 10.03 16.39 -5.80
CA ALA A 42 9.54 17.34 -6.80
C ALA A 42 8.03 17.18 -7.05
N LYS A 43 7.55 15.94 -7.21
CA LYS A 43 6.11 15.65 -7.35
C LYS A 43 5.30 16.04 -6.13
N LEU A 44 5.80 15.74 -4.93
CA LEU A 44 5.13 16.10 -3.67
C LEU A 44 5.09 17.61 -3.49
N ALA A 45 6.15 18.34 -3.85
CA ALA A 45 6.18 19.80 -3.78
C ALA A 45 5.12 20.42 -4.68
N ASP A 46 5.02 19.98 -5.94
CA ASP A 46 3.99 20.44 -6.88
C ASP A 46 2.58 20.08 -6.40
N PHE A 47 2.39 18.85 -5.90
CA PHE A 47 1.11 18.43 -5.34
C PHE A 47 0.69 19.30 -4.14
N CYS A 48 1.59 19.53 -3.18
CA CYS A 48 1.33 20.33 -1.99
C CYS A 48 1.07 21.81 -2.32
N ALA A 49 1.69 22.34 -3.38
CA ALA A 49 1.40 23.68 -3.87
C ALA A 49 -0.03 23.81 -4.39
N ARG A 50 -0.57 22.76 -5.02
CA ARG A 50 -1.93 22.70 -5.58
C ARG A 50 -3.00 22.29 -4.56
N HIS A 51 -2.61 21.55 -3.51
CA HIS A 51 -3.52 20.90 -2.56
C HIS A 51 -3.05 21.10 -1.11
N ARG A 52 -3.05 22.35 -0.65
CA ARG A 52 -2.47 22.75 0.64
C ARG A 52 -3.15 22.06 1.83
N GLU A 53 -4.44 21.76 1.72
CA GLU A 53 -5.26 21.06 2.70
C GLU A 53 -4.92 19.56 2.84
N VAL A 54 -4.15 18.99 1.91
CA VAL A 54 -3.83 17.56 1.83
C VAL A 54 -2.41 17.25 2.33
N ALA A 55 -1.56 18.26 2.36
CA ALA A 55 -0.15 18.19 2.74
C ALA A 55 0.02 17.96 4.25
N GLN A 56 -0.27 16.75 4.72
CA GLN A 56 0.06 16.33 6.07
C GLN A 56 1.52 15.88 6.12
N GLU A 57 2.32 16.48 7.01
CA GLU A 57 3.75 16.24 7.14
C GLU A 57 4.10 14.76 7.28
N ASP A 58 3.33 14.02 8.08
CA ASP A 58 3.54 12.58 8.27
C ASP A 58 3.37 11.77 6.98
N ARG A 59 2.38 12.11 6.16
CA ARG A 59 2.14 11.41 4.88
C ARG A 59 3.25 11.67 3.88
N VAL A 60 3.72 12.92 3.82
CA VAL A 60 4.85 13.32 2.98
C VAL A 60 6.12 12.59 3.45
N ARG A 61 6.37 12.55 4.76
CA ARG A 61 7.49 11.82 5.35
C ARG A 61 7.46 10.32 5.02
N LEU A 62 6.31 9.67 5.15
CA LEU A 62 6.15 8.26 4.77
C LEU A 62 6.40 8.04 3.28
N ALA A 63 5.81 8.88 2.43
CA ALA A 63 5.99 8.79 0.98
C ALA A 63 7.47 8.88 0.59
N LEU A 64 8.23 9.78 1.21
CA LEU A 64 9.69 9.92 1.01
C LEU A 64 10.52 8.72 1.48
N ASN A 65 9.93 7.76 2.19
CA ASN A 65 10.53 6.46 2.49
C ASN A 65 10.12 5.37 1.49
N GLY A 66 9.33 5.72 0.45
CA GLY A 66 8.76 4.77 -0.50
C GLY A 66 7.57 4.00 0.06
N ILE A 67 6.87 4.54 1.06
CA ILE A 67 5.80 3.87 1.80
C ILE A 67 4.55 4.77 1.83
N ALA A 68 3.36 4.22 1.63
CA ALA A 68 2.12 4.98 1.79
C ALA A 68 0.97 4.12 2.32
N SER A 69 -0.01 4.72 2.98
CA SER A 69 -1.28 4.09 3.29
C SER A 69 -2.33 4.38 2.20
N HIS A 70 -3.29 3.46 2.01
CA HIS A 70 -4.40 3.59 1.07
C HIS A 70 -5.70 3.03 1.66
N HIS A 71 -6.60 3.93 2.06
CA HIS A 71 -7.90 3.56 2.61
C HIS A 71 -8.94 4.67 2.43
N ALA A 72 -10.22 4.34 2.66
CA ALA A 72 -11.35 5.26 2.48
C ALA A 72 -11.34 6.51 3.38
N GLY A 73 -10.43 6.58 4.36
CA GLY A 73 -10.25 7.77 5.21
C GLY A 73 -9.33 8.84 4.61
N LEU A 74 -8.68 8.54 3.48
CA LEU A 74 -7.79 9.46 2.78
C LEU A 74 -8.54 10.23 1.71
N LEU A 75 -8.11 11.47 1.49
CA LEU A 75 -8.67 12.32 0.46
C LEU A 75 -8.45 11.70 -0.94
N PRO A 76 -9.45 11.77 -1.84
CA PRO A 76 -9.34 11.19 -3.18
C PRO A 76 -8.08 11.60 -3.94
N VAL A 77 -7.74 12.90 -3.89
CA VAL A 77 -6.55 13.44 -4.54
C VAL A 77 -5.24 12.84 -4.03
N TRP A 78 -5.16 12.51 -2.73
CA TRP A 78 -3.99 11.84 -2.16
C TRP A 78 -3.89 10.39 -2.61
N LYS A 79 -5.01 9.67 -2.63
CA LYS A 79 -5.06 8.28 -3.10
C LYS A 79 -4.59 8.17 -4.56
N ASN A 80 -5.05 9.09 -5.41
CA ASN A 80 -4.62 9.14 -6.82
C ASN A 80 -3.10 9.37 -6.94
N LEU A 81 -2.53 10.28 -6.15
CA LEU A 81 -1.08 10.51 -6.12
C LEU A 81 -0.32 9.26 -5.69
N VAL A 82 -0.79 8.55 -4.65
CA VAL A 82 -0.17 7.30 -4.19
C VAL A 82 -0.22 6.24 -5.28
N GLU A 83 -1.35 6.09 -5.97
CA GLU A 83 -1.51 5.15 -7.08
C GLU A 83 -0.55 5.44 -8.25
N GLU A 84 -0.45 6.72 -8.64
CA GLU A 84 0.48 7.19 -9.68
C GLU A 84 1.94 6.89 -9.28
N CYS A 85 2.34 7.33 -8.09
CA CYS A 85 3.69 7.10 -7.58
C CYS A 85 4.02 5.61 -7.41
N PHE A 86 3.05 4.76 -7.08
CA PHE A 86 3.24 3.31 -7.01
C PHE A 86 3.49 2.70 -8.40
N GLN A 87 2.71 3.11 -9.40
CA GLN A 87 2.88 2.64 -10.78
C GLN A 87 4.23 3.07 -11.39
N GLU A 88 4.70 4.27 -11.04
CA GLU A 88 6.02 4.79 -11.40
C GLU A 88 7.17 4.14 -10.62
N GLY A 89 6.86 3.37 -9.58
CA GLY A 89 7.85 2.75 -8.71
C GLY A 89 8.48 3.70 -7.70
N LEU A 90 7.91 4.87 -7.47
CA LEU A 90 8.33 5.81 -6.42
C LEU A 90 7.76 5.46 -5.04
N ILE A 91 6.66 4.70 -4.99
CA ILE A 91 6.19 4.02 -3.77
C ILE A 91 6.41 2.52 -3.95
N LYS A 92 7.15 1.91 -3.03
CA LYS A 92 7.46 0.47 -3.07
C LYS A 92 6.51 -0.36 -2.22
N VAL A 93 5.96 0.22 -1.16
CA VAL A 93 5.05 -0.47 -0.23
C VAL A 93 3.81 0.35 0.00
N VAL A 94 2.64 -0.28 -0.18
CA VAL A 94 1.35 0.31 0.18
C VAL A 94 0.68 -0.54 1.26
N THR A 95 0.32 0.06 2.39
CA THR A 95 -0.59 -0.56 3.35
C THR A 95 -2.02 -0.18 2.98
N ALA A 96 -2.90 -1.16 2.81
CA ALA A 96 -4.22 -0.91 2.26
C ALA A 96 -5.32 -1.69 2.95
N THR A 97 -6.51 -1.07 3.00
CA THR A 97 -7.73 -1.82 3.33
C THR A 97 -8.20 -2.66 2.15
N GLU A 98 -9.01 -3.68 2.43
CA GLU A 98 -9.59 -4.60 1.46
C GLU A 98 -10.26 -3.91 0.26
N THR A 99 -10.88 -2.74 0.46
CA THR A 99 -11.56 -1.99 -0.61
C THR A 99 -10.66 -1.66 -1.81
N LEU A 100 -9.34 -1.55 -1.60
CA LEU A 100 -8.36 -1.39 -2.68
C LEU A 100 -8.41 -2.57 -3.66
N ALA A 101 -8.61 -3.80 -3.16
CA ALA A 101 -8.59 -5.01 -3.97
C ALA A 101 -9.73 -5.06 -5.00
N ALA A 102 -10.83 -4.36 -4.77
CA ALA A 102 -12.02 -4.39 -5.63
C ALA A 102 -12.05 -3.31 -6.74
N GLY A 103 -11.29 -2.21 -6.62
CA GLY A 103 -11.64 -0.99 -7.37
C GLY A 103 -10.54 -0.32 -8.20
N ILE A 104 -9.27 -0.71 -8.09
CA ILE A 104 -8.16 0.12 -8.63
C ILE A 104 -7.17 -0.71 -9.47
N ASN A 105 -6.62 -0.12 -10.54
CA ASN A 105 -5.61 -0.74 -11.40
C ASN A 105 -4.19 -0.54 -10.84
N MET A 106 -3.89 -1.14 -9.68
CA MET A 106 -2.59 -1.06 -9.02
C MET A 106 -2.01 -2.46 -8.77
N PRO A 107 -1.48 -3.15 -9.80
CA PRO A 107 -0.87 -4.46 -9.63
C PRO A 107 0.51 -4.35 -8.96
N ALA A 108 0.79 -5.26 -8.02
CA ALA A 108 2.04 -5.33 -7.29
C ALA A 108 2.81 -6.59 -7.67
N ARG A 109 4.12 -6.64 -7.42
CA ARG A 109 4.86 -7.90 -7.55
C ARG A 109 4.40 -8.90 -6.50
N SER A 110 4.18 -8.41 -5.28
CA SER A 110 3.74 -9.22 -4.16
C SER A 110 2.56 -8.61 -3.42
N THR A 111 1.77 -9.46 -2.80
CA THR A 111 0.70 -9.07 -1.87
C THR A 111 0.89 -9.79 -0.55
N VAL A 112 0.64 -9.11 0.55
CA VAL A 112 0.68 -9.68 1.90
C VAL A 112 -0.70 -9.52 2.52
N ILE A 113 -1.29 -10.63 2.97
CA ILE A 113 -2.56 -10.64 3.70
C ILE A 113 -2.22 -10.85 5.18
N THR A 114 -2.44 -9.82 6.01
CA THR A 114 -1.94 -9.82 7.39
C THR A 114 -2.81 -10.60 8.38
N SER A 115 -4.03 -10.96 7.99
CA SER A 115 -4.97 -11.76 8.78
C SER A 115 -5.89 -12.56 7.87
N LEU A 116 -6.30 -13.76 8.31
CA LEU A 116 -7.30 -14.57 7.61
C LEU A 116 -8.72 -14.37 8.16
N SER A 117 -8.89 -13.45 9.11
CA SER A 117 -10.17 -13.02 9.64
C SER A 117 -10.28 -11.50 9.71
N LYS A 118 -11.52 -11.01 9.64
CA LYS A 118 -11.86 -9.58 9.73
C LYS A 118 -13.13 -9.36 10.53
N ARG A 119 -13.34 -8.11 10.97
CA ARG A 119 -14.60 -7.68 11.58
C ARG A 119 -15.65 -7.44 10.48
N THR A 120 -16.80 -8.06 10.60
CA THR A 120 -18.00 -7.87 9.78
C THR A 120 -19.13 -7.27 10.65
N SER A 121 -20.31 -7.08 10.06
CA SER A 121 -21.54 -6.75 10.77
C SER A 121 -21.87 -7.75 11.88
N ASP A 122 -21.55 -9.03 11.66
CA ASP A 122 -21.97 -10.16 12.50
C ASP A 122 -20.88 -10.59 13.50
N GLY A 123 -19.77 -9.86 13.60
CA GLY A 123 -18.66 -10.17 14.50
C GLY A 123 -17.34 -10.36 13.78
N ILE A 124 -16.43 -11.16 14.35
CA ILE A 124 -15.18 -11.52 13.68
C ILE A 124 -15.42 -12.83 12.93
N GLY A 125 -15.18 -12.83 11.63
CA GLY A 125 -15.34 -13.99 10.77
C GLY A 125 -14.14 -14.21 9.85
N PRO A 126 -14.03 -15.40 9.24
CA PRO A 126 -13.00 -15.69 8.25
C PRO A 126 -13.19 -14.84 6.99
N LEU A 127 -12.11 -14.60 6.26
CA LEU A 127 -12.20 -14.07 4.90
C LEU A 127 -12.90 -15.08 3.99
N THR A 128 -13.74 -14.56 3.09
CA THR A 128 -14.33 -15.41 2.06
C THR A 128 -13.28 -15.76 0.99
N SER A 129 -13.52 -16.84 0.26
CA SER A 129 -12.66 -17.25 -0.87
C SER A 129 -12.55 -16.15 -1.92
N ASN A 130 -13.62 -15.37 -2.14
CA ASN A 130 -13.62 -14.27 -3.09
C ASN A 130 -12.75 -13.10 -2.62
N GLU A 131 -12.82 -12.73 -1.34
CA GLU A 131 -12.00 -11.65 -0.76
C GLU A 131 -10.52 -12.02 -0.82
N LEU A 132 -10.19 -13.27 -0.46
CA LEU A 132 -8.84 -13.78 -0.55
C LEU A 132 -8.32 -13.76 -1.99
N ARG A 133 -9.15 -14.19 -2.95
CA ARG A 133 -8.82 -14.18 -4.39
C ARG A 133 -8.63 -12.76 -4.93
N GLN A 134 -9.46 -11.80 -4.52
CA GLN A 134 -9.33 -10.41 -4.93
C GLN A 134 -8.02 -9.79 -4.43
N MET A 135 -7.66 -10.04 -3.17
CA MET A 135 -6.41 -9.55 -2.59
C MET A 135 -5.18 -10.19 -3.22
N SER A 136 -5.12 -11.54 -3.23
CA SER A 136 -3.99 -12.30 -3.81
C SER A 136 -3.85 -12.09 -5.32
N GLY A 137 -4.95 -11.87 -6.04
CA GLY A 137 -4.95 -11.61 -7.48
C GLY A 137 -4.30 -10.28 -7.88
N ARG A 138 -3.93 -9.43 -6.91
CA ARG A 138 -3.13 -8.22 -7.17
C ARG A 138 -1.63 -8.50 -7.26
N ALA A 139 -1.18 -9.72 -6.93
CA ALA A 139 0.21 -10.12 -7.08
C ALA A 139 0.51 -10.56 -8.53
N GLY A 140 1.63 -10.09 -9.06
CA GLY A 140 2.08 -10.32 -10.43
C GLY A 140 1.64 -9.20 -11.38
N ARG A 141 2.60 -8.47 -11.93
CA ARG A 141 2.37 -7.42 -12.92
C ARG A 141 2.51 -8.00 -14.33
N ARG A 142 1.42 -7.97 -15.11
CA ARG A 142 1.40 -8.46 -16.50
C ARG A 142 2.52 -7.82 -17.32
N GLY A 143 3.35 -8.65 -17.96
CA GLY A 143 4.47 -8.19 -18.80
C GLY A 143 5.69 -7.69 -18.03
N LYS A 144 5.66 -7.64 -16.69
CA LYS A 144 6.82 -7.25 -15.86
C LYS A 144 7.32 -8.40 -14.96
N ASP A 145 6.41 -9.19 -14.40
CA ASP A 145 6.73 -10.30 -13.50
C ASP A 145 6.38 -11.64 -14.14
N THR A 146 7.28 -12.63 -14.03
CA THR A 146 7.02 -14.02 -14.42
C THR A 146 6.19 -14.77 -13.37
N VAL A 147 6.30 -14.36 -12.11
CA VAL A 147 5.61 -14.95 -10.96
C VAL A 147 5.11 -13.84 -10.04
N GLY A 148 3.86 -13.95 -9.59
CA GLY A 148 3.30 -13.14 -8.51
C GLY A 148 3.40 -13.86 -7.17
N HIS A 149 3.71 -13.14 -6.09
CA HIS A 149 3.80 -13.73 -4.76
C HIS A 149 2.65 -13.28 -3.85
N ALA A 150 1.82 -14.22 -3.41
CA ALA A 150 0.84 -13.99 -2.34
C ALA A 150 1.37 -14.60 -1.03
N VAL A 151 1.58 -13.76 -0.02
CA VAL A 151 2.03 -14.16 1.32
C VAL A 151 0.87 -14.00 2.29
N MET A 152 0.56 -15.04 3.04
CA MET A 152 -0.47 -15.01 4.07
C MET A 152 0.19 -15.14 5.43
N MET A 153 -0.06 -14.18 6.31
CA MET A 153 0.40 -14.27 7.69
C MET A 153 -0.53 -15.17 8.47
N ARG A 154 0.04 -16.10 9.25
CA ARG A 154 -0.73 -16.94 10.15
C ARG A 154 -1.32 -16.08 11.26
N SER A 155 -2.61 -15.79 11.20
CA SER A 155 -3.36 -15.17 12.31
C SER A 155 -3.75 -16.22 13.35
N ARG A 156 -4.05 -15.79 14.59
CA ARG A 156 -4.52 -16.67 15.68
C ARG A 156 -5.99 -17.08 15.46
N TRP A 157 -6.21 -17.91 14.45
CA TRP A 157 -7.41 -18.72 14.23
C TRP A 157 -6.96 -19.95 13.44
#